data_AF-A0A842KTY6-F1
#
_entry.id   AF-A0A842KTY6-F1
#
_cell.length_a   1.000
_cell.length_b   1.000
_cell.length_c   1.000
_cell.angle_alpha   90.00
_cell.angle_beta   90.00
_cell.angle_gamma   90.00
#
_symmetry.space_group_name_H-M   'P 1'
#
loop_
_entity.id
_entity.type
_entity.pdbx_description
1 polymer ?
#
loop_
_entity_poly.entity_id
_entity_poly.type
_entity_poly.pdbx_seq_one_letter_code
_entity_poly.pdbx_strand_id
1 'polypeptide(L)'
;MTRKLTKDIILEGAGRRETLYIKEYDAEVTIRPLTDGELSKIFSSIGSVPVKEDGTPDFSKIDISKNFEILRRAALEGLVEPKLTLQDLESMKFGVPEYIGMKVFEISGVVRSEEEAKKKVRR
;
A
#
# COMPACT_ATOMS: atom_id res chain seq x y z
N MET A 1 -9.19 -21.31 -17.38
CA MET A 1 -9.35 -22.29 -16.29
C MET A 1 -8.77 -21.68 -15.03
N THR A 2 -9.50 -21.66 -13.92
CA THR A 2 -9.02 -21.11 -12.65
C THR A 2 -8.06 -22.12 -12.00
N ARG A 3 -6.80 -21.73 -11.74
CA ARG A 3 -5.83 -22.58 -11.05
C ARG A 3 -6.23 -22.67 -9.57
N LYS A 4 -6.13 -23.86 -8.95
CA LYS A 4 -6.29 -24.01 -7.50
C LYS A 4 -5.16 -23.28 -6.77
N LEU A 5 -5.50 -22.53 -5.72
CA LEU A 5 -4.52 -21.87 -4.87
C LEU A 5 -3.69 -22.93 -4.12
N THR A 6 -2.38 -22.92 -4.29
CA THR A 6 -1.44 -23.79 -3.57
C THR A 6 -0.66 -22.99 -2.54
N LYS A 7 -0.02 -23.68 -1.59
CA LYS A 7 0.86 -23.04 -0.61
C LYS A 7 1.94 -22.18 -1.28
N ASP A 8 2.55 -22.69 -2.35
CA ASP A 8 3.60 -21.98 -3.08
C ASP A 8 3.06 -20.69 -3.70
N ILE A 9 1.86 -20.74 -4.31
CA ILE A 9 1.21 -19.54 -4.88
C ILE A 9 0.90 -18.51 -3.79
N ILE A 10 0.50 -18.94 -2.58
CA ILE A 10 0.24 -18.03 -1.45
C ILE A 10 1.52 -17.32 -1.03
N LEU A 11 2.61 -18.06 -0.87
CA LEU A 11 3.89 -17.51 -0.44
C LEU A 11 4.57 -16.65 -1.52
N GLU A 12 4.42 -17.02 -2.79
CA GLU A 12 4.89 -16.24 -3.95
C GLU A 12 4.09 -14.96 -4.14
N GLY A 13 2.82 -14.90 -3.72
CA GLY A 13 1.96 -13.71 -3.85
C GLY A 13 2.55 -12.49 -3.16
N ALA A 14 3.01 -12.64 -1.92
CA ALA A 14 3.77 -11.61 -1.19
C ALA A 14 5.17 -11.35 -1.79
N GLY A 15 5.63 -12.29 -2.60
CA GLY A 15 6.87 -12.28 -3.37
C GLY A 15 6.81 -11.42 -4.65
N ARG A 16 5.66 -10.89 -5.04
CA ARG A 16 5.54 -10.05 -6.25
C ARG A 16 6.27 -8.72 -6.08
N ARG A 17 6.98 -8.27 -7.12
CA ARG A 17 7.65 -6.96 -7.17
C ARG A 17 7.07 -6.19 -8.34
N GLU A 18 6.85 -4.89 -8.14
CA GLU A 18 6.37 -3.97 -9.18
C GLU A 18 7.25 -2.74 -9.22
N THR A 19 7.51 -2.26 -10.43
CA THR A 19 8.23 -1.00 -10.67
C THR A 19 7.23 0.15 -10.64
N LEU A 20 7.49 1.13 -9.78
CA LEU A 20 6.70 2.35 -9.66
C LEU A 20 7.53 3.54 -10.10
N TYR A 21 7.05 4.26 -11.12
CA TYR A 21 7.64 5.51 -11.56
C TYR A 21 7.22 6.67 -10.65
N ILE A 22 8.20 7.49 -10.23
CA ILE A 22 8.03 8.66 -9.38
C ILE A 22 8.37 9.92 -10.17
N LYS A 23 7.33 10.63 -10.58
CA LYS A 23 7.42 11.82 -11.45
C LYS A 23 8.30 12.92 -10.85
N GLU A 24 8.24 13.12 -9.53
CA GLU A 24 8.95 14.18 -8.83
C GLU A 24 10.48 14.00 -8.88
N TYR A 25 10.94 12.78 -9.15
CA TYR A 25 12.36 12.44 -9.28
C TYR A 25 12.75 11.99 -10.69
N ASP A 26 11.78 11.85 -11.59
CA ASP A 26 11.96 11.23 -12.91
C ASP A 26 12.73 9.88 -12.82
N ALA A 27 12.31 9.06 -11.85
CA ALA A 27 13.02 7.84 -11.47
C ALA A 27 12.04 6.75 -11.05
N GLU A 28 12.54 5.53 -10.88
CA GLU A 28 11.73 4.36 -10.52
C GLU A 28 12.15 3.77 -9.17
N VAL A 29 11.17 3.22 -8.45
CA VAL A 29 11.38 2.41 -7.24
C VAL A 29 10.74 1.05 -7.42
N THR A 30 11.19 0.06 -6.65
CA THR A 30 10.56 -1.27 -6.60
C THR A 30 9.71 -1.40 -5.35
N ILE A 31 8.44 -1.79 -5.49
CA ILE A 31 7.51 -2.03 -4.39
C ILE A 31 7.00 -3.47 -4.40
N ARG A 32 6.47 -3.94 -3.27
CA ARG A 32 5.82 -5.24 -3.10
C ARG A 32 4.52 -5.11 -2.32
N PRO A 33 3.57 -6.06 -2.45
CA PRO A 33 2.43 -6.10 -1.56
C PRO A 33 2.86 -6.44 -0.13
N LEU A 34 2.07 -5.95 0.82
CA LEU A 34 2.17 -6.25 2.24
C LEU A 34 1.44 -7.55 2.54
N THR A 35 1.99 -8.27 3.51
CA THR A 35 1.33 -9.42 4.13
C THR A 35 0.28 -8.98 5.14
N ASP A 36 -0.64 -9.88 5.47
CA ASP A 36 -1.66 -9.65 6.52
C ASP A 36 -1.04 -9.26 7.87
N GLY A 37 0.09 -9.87 8.23
CA GLY A 37 0.81 -9.54 9.47
C GLY A 37 1.45 -8.15 9.47
N GLU A 38 1.91 -7.67 8.32
CA GLU A 38 2.46 -6.31 8.17
C GLU A 38 1.34 -5.25 8.24
N LEU A 39 0.24 -5.49 7.53
CA LEU A 39 -0.96 -4.63 7.59
C LEU A 39 -1.49 -4.53 9.03
N SER A 40 -1.61 -5.67 9.71
CA SER A 40 -2.07 -5.73 11.10
C SER A 40 -1.20 -4.88 12.03
N LYS A 41 0.13 -4.87 11.83
CA LYS A 41 1.05 -4.03 12.62
C LYS A 41 0.82 -2.54 12.36
N ILE A 42 0.70 -2.15 11.09
CA ILE A 42 0.48 -0.74 10.68
C ILE A 42 -0.82 -0.19 11.28
N PHE A 43 -1.92 -0.97 11.22
CA PHE A 43 -3.20 -0.51 11.75
C PHE A 43 -3.25 -0.53 13.27
N SER A 44 -2.61 -1.51 13.92
CA SER A 44 -2.57 -1.60 15.38
C SER A 44 -1.86 -0.41 16.04
N SER A 45 -0.86 0.19 15.39
CA SER A 45 -0.13 1.34 15.95
C SER A 45 -0.96 2.63 16.06
N ILE A 46 -2.11 2.72 15.40
CA ILE A 46 -2.82 3.99 15.17
C ILE A 46 -4.21 4.04 15.85
N GLY A 47 -4.68 2.89 16.35
CA GLY A 47 -5.93 2.72 17.08
C GLY A 47 -7.03 2.09 16.21
N SER A 48 -8.29 2.30 16.57
CA SER A 48 -9.42 1.77 15.81
C SER A 48 -9.51 2.41 14.43
N VAL A 49 -9.23 1.65 13.38
CA VAL A 49 -9.42 2.06 11.99
C VAL A 49 -10.88 1.75 11.60
N PRO A 50 -11.70 2.76 11.24
CA PRO A 50 -13.04 2.51 10.75
C PRO A 50 -12.98 1.67 9.47
N VAL A 51 -13.94 0.76 9.30
CA VAL A 51 -14.00 -0.17 8.16
C VAL A 51 -15.26 0.11 7.36
N LYS A 52 -15.17 -0.03 6.04
CA LYS A 52 -16.32 0.03 5.12
C LYS A 52 -17.13 -1.26 5.17
N GLU A 53 -18.30 -1.26 4.55
CA GLU A 53 -19.16 -2.45 4.43
C GLU A 53 -18.48 -3.63 3.71
N ASP A 54 -17.50 -3.35 2.84
CA ASP A 54 -16.74 -4.37 2.12
C ASP A 54 -15.51 -4.88 2.88
N GLY A 55 -15.33 -4.51 4.15
CA GLY A 55 -14.23 -4.95 4.99
C GLY A 55 -12.91 -4.19 4.78
N THR A 56 -12.86 -3.24 3.85
CA THR A 56 -11.66 -2.41 3.62
C THR A 56 -11.61 -1.21 4.57
N PRO A 57 -10.42 -0.71 4.94
CA PRO A 57 -10.29 0.50 5.76
C PRO A 57 -10.98 1.73 5.15
N ASP A 58 -11.65 2.50 5.99
CA ASP A 58 -12.27 3.78 5.64
C ASP A 58 -11.37 4.95 6.03
N PHE A 59 -10.37 5.21 5.18
CA PHE A 59 -9.42 6.31 5.34
C PHE A 59 -10.07 7.70 5.39
N SER A 60 -11.31 7.86 4.90
CA SER A 60 -12.03 9.15 4.95
C SER A 60 -12.42 9.59 6.36
N LYS A 61 -12.46 8.63 7.30
CA LYS A 61 -12.83 8.85 8.71
C LYS A 61 -11.63 8.91 9.64
N ILE A 62 -10.41 8.89 9.09
CA ILE A 62 -9.17 8.95 9.85
C ILE A 62 -8.66 10.39 9.85
N ASP A 63 -8.09 10.84 10.97
CA ASP A 63 -7.39 12.12 11.06
C ASP A 63 -6.28 12.20 9.98
N ILE A 64 -6.14 13.35 9.34
CA ILE A 64 -5.18 13.55 8.24
C ILE A 64 -3.75 13.24 8.67
N SER A 65 -3.34 13.61 9.89
CA SER A 65 -2.00 13.33 10.42
C SER A 65 -1.76 11.83 10.57
N LYS A 66 -2.76 11.09 11.05
CA LYS A 66 -2.73 9.63 11.17
C LYS A 66 -2.72 8.97 9.80
N ASN A 67 -3.48 9.49 8.83
CA ASN A 67 -3.47 8.97 7.47
C ASN A 67 -2.08 9.09 6.83
N PHE A 68 -1.39 10.23 7.01
CA PHE A 68 0.00 10.38 6.56
C PHE A 68 0.94 9.39 7.23
N GLU A 69 0.80 9.17 8.54
CA GLU A 69 1.60 8.16 9.23
C GLU A 69 1.36 6.75 8.67
N ILE A 70 0.10 6.34 8.47
CA ILE A 70 -0.25 5.04 7.88
C ILE A 70 0.44 4.87 6.53
N LEU A 71 0.32 5.84 5.63
CA LEU A 71 0.85 5.74 4.29
C LEU A 71 2.39 5.70 4.30
N ARG A 72 3.04 6.49 5.17
CA ARG A 72 4.49 6.45 5.33
C ARG A 72 4.98 5.10 5.85
N ARG A 73 4.27 4.49 6.81
CA ARG A 73 4.57 3.14 7.30
C ARG A 73 4.39 2.08 6.22
N ALA A 74 3.32 2.20 5.42
CA ALA A 74 3.11 1.31 4.28
C ALA A 74 4.24 1.42 3.24
N ALA A 75 4.70 2.64 2.95
CA ALA A 75 5.86 2.86 2.09
C ALA A 75 7.12 2.21 2.65
N LEU A 76 7.40 2.38 3.96
CA LEU A 76 8.57 1.79 4.61
C LEU A 76 8.61 0.26 4.51
N GLU A 77 7.46 -0.39 4.71
CA GLU A 77 7.36 -1.86 4.68
C GLU A 77 7.34 -2.43 3.25
N GLY A 78 6.69 -1.71 2.33
CA GLY A 78 6.42 -2.18 0.97
C GLY A 78 7.49 -1.78 -0.05
N LEU A 79 8.32 -0.78 0.22
CA LEU A 79 9.39 -0.37 -0.69
C LEU A 79 10.61 -1.28 -0.54
N VAL A 80 11.02 -1.87 -1.66
CA VAL A 80 12.07 -2.89 -1.74
C VAL A 80 13.40 -2.28 -2.13
N GLU A 81 13.40 -1.45 -3.18
CA GLU A 81 14.60 -0.75 -3.66
C GLU A 81 14.23 0.68 -4.09
N PRO A 82 14.99 1.71 -3.65
CA PRO A 82 16.14 1.62 -2.74
C PRO A 82 15.73 1.35 -1.29
N LYS A 83 16.50 0.60 -0.50
CA LYS A 83 16.16 0.46 0.94
C LYS A 83 16.29 1.79 1.68
N LEU A 84 15.18 2.26 2.24
CA LEU A 84 15.09 3.53 2.97
C LEU A 84 14.74 3.29 4.44
N THR A 85 15.22 4.19 5.30
CA THR A 85 14.77 4.30 6.69
C THR A 85 13.57 5.23 6.79
N LEU A 86 12.91 5.25 7.95
CA LEU A 86 11.81 6.20 8.21
C LEU A 86 12.27 7.66 8.04
N GLN A 87 13.49 7.97 8.51
CA GLN A 87 14.06 9.32 8.40
C GLN A 87 14.32 9.72 6.94
N ASP A 88 14.72 8.77 6.09
CA ASP A 88 14.90 9.03 4.67
C ASP A 88 13.56 9.37 4.01
N LEU A 89 12.50 8.60 4.33
CA LEU A 89 11.15 8.87 3.83
C LEU A 89 10.65 10.25 4.26
N GLU A 90 10.90 10.66 5.50
CA GLU A 90 10.53 11.98 6.01
C GLU A 90 11.27 13.14 5.32
N SER A 91 12.43 12.84 4.73
CA SER A 91 13.25 13.79 4.00
C SER A 91 12.93 13.84 2.49
N MET A 92 12.03 12.99 2.00
CA MET A 92 11.60 12.99 0.60
C MET A 92 10.79 14.25 0.28
N LYS A 93 10.63 14.52 -1.03
CA LYS A 93 9.73 15.54 -1.53
C LYS A 93 8.32 15.27 -1.00
N PHE A 94 7.66 16.34 -0.53
CA PHE A 94 6.33 16.27 0.04
C PHE A 94 5.35 15.49 -0.85
N GLY A 95 4.60 14.56 -0.26
CA GLY A 95 3.59 13.75 -0.94
C GLY A 95 4.13 12.48 -1.60
N VAL A 96 5.45 12.33 -1.78
CA VAL A 96 6.03 11.14 -2.42
C VAL A 96 5.93 9.89 -1.53
N PRO A 97 6.32 9.92 -0.24
CA PRO A 97 6.14 8.76 0.64
C PRO A 97 4.68 8.30 0.69
N GLU A 98 3.75 9.25 0.73
CA GLU A 98 2.32 8.98 0.77
C GLU A 98 1.82 8.31 -0.50
N TYR A 99 2.30 8.77 -1.66
CA TYR A 99 2.00 8.17 -2.96
C TYR A 99 2.51 6.73 -3.06
N ILE A 100 3.75 6.47 -2.63
CA ILE A 100 4.33 5.13 -2.57
C ILE A 100 3.49 4.24 -1.66
N GLY A 101 3.16 4.71 -0.46
CA GLY A 101 2.32 3.99 0.50
C GLY A 101 0.94 3.64 -0.05
N MET A 102 0.31 4.58 -0.77
CA MET A 102 -0.95 4.34 -1.45
C MET A 102 -0.83 3.23 -2.49
N LYS A 103 0.23 3.26 -3.32
CA LYS A 103 0.47 2.21 -4.32
C LYS A 103 0.76 0.86 -3.70
N VAL A 104 1.51 0.81 -2.60
CA VAL A 104 1.70 -0.41 -1.81
C VAL A 104 0.35 -0.96 -1.34
N PHE A 105 -0.55 -0.13 -0.81
CA PHE A 105 -1.89 -0.57 -0.41
C PHE A 105 -2.78 -1.03 -1.56
N GLU A 106 -2.70 -0.38 -2.72
CA GLU A 106 -3.42 -0.82 -3.93
C GLU A 106 -3.00 -2.24 -4.32
N ILE A 107 -1.68 -2.50 -4.46
CA ILE A 107 -1.19 -3.82 -4.86
C ILE A 107 -1.36 -4.88 -3.77
N SER A 108 -1.53 -4.46 -2.51
CA SER A 108 -1.89 -5.32 -1.37
C SER A 108 -3.39 -5.62 -1.29
N GLY A 109 -4.22 -5.01 -2.15
CA GLY A 109 -5.67 -5.21 -2.16
C GLY A 109 -6.43 -4.50 -1.02
N VAL A 110 -5.78 -3.55 -0.32
CA VAL A 110 -6.40 -2.77 0.76
C VAL A 110 -7.27 -1.64 0.19
N VAL A 111 -6.83 -1.07 -0.93
CA VAL A 111 -7.54 -0.01 -1.65
C VAL A 111 -7.76 -0.48 -3.08
N ARG A 112 -8.92 -0.17 -3.65
CA ARG A 112 -9.18 -0.46 -5.07
C ARG A 112 -8.30 0.41 -5.94
N SER A 113 -7.70 -0.18 -6.95
CA SER A 113 -7.03 0.59 -8.00
C SER A 113 -8.02 1.50 -8.72
N GLU A 114 -7.55 2.62 -9.28
CA GLU A 114 -8.39 3.52 -10.06
C GLU A 114 -9.07 2.81 -11.26
N GLU A 115 -8.41 1.80 -11.83
CA GLU A 115 -8.95 1.01 -12.94
C GLU A 115 -10.13 0.13 -12.50
N GLU A 116 -10.08 -0.41 -11.29
CA GLU A 116 -11.19 -1.18 -10.70
C GLU A 116 -12.35 -0.27 -10.29
N ALA A 117 -12.07 0.93 -9.79
CA ALA A 117 -13.09 1.92 -9.46
C ALA A 117 -13.87 2.35 -10.72
N LYS A 118 -13.18 2.57 -11.85
CA LYS A 118 -13.80 2.94 -13.14
C LYS A 118 -14.67 1.83 -13.75
N LYS A 119 -14.35 0.55 -13.49
CA LYS A 119 -15.16 -0.60 -13.97
C LYS A 119 -16.52 -0.72 -13.27
N LYS A 120 -16.67 -0.25 -12.03
CA LYS A 120 -17.97 -0.25 -11.33
C LYS A 120 -18.95 0.82 -11.83
N VAL A 121 -18.46 1.95 -12.34
CA VAL A 121 -19.33 3.05 -12.84
C VAL A 121 -19.99 2.72 -14.18
N ARG A 122 -19.49 1.71 -14.90
CA ARG A 122 -19.99 1.29 -16.21
C ARG A 122 -20.93 0.07 -16.17
N ARG A 123 -21.39 -0.35 -14.99
CA ARG A 123 -22.36 -1.45 -14.83
C ARG A 123 -23.64 -0.96 -14.19
#